data_AF-A0A2V6KJY4-F1
#
_entry.id   AF-A0A2V6KJY4-F1
#
_cell.length_a   1.000
_cell.length_b   1.000
_cell.length_c   1.000
_cell.angle_alpha   90.00
_cell.angle_beta   90.00
_cell.angle_gamma   90.00
#
_symmetry.space_group_name_H-M   'P 1'
#
loop_
_entity.id
_entity.type
_entity.pdbx_description
1 polymer ?
#
loop_
_entity_poly.entity_id
_entity_poly.type
_entity_poly.pdbx_seq_one_letter_code
_entity_poly.pdbx_strand_id
1 'polypeptide(L)'
;MQMNPGPRHKFLLLGIAFCMAMLASGHEARALSIGDSQELGFLWPGVQGKTDNQKKVNYVNHLIGMALGTIDVANGEVYTRSNHGFQSLPAAVRTLNGGGRVIDLHRTASLYTYLFATYKGYGTEVWYVGKLNGIIMIPFRAAGHYLTGWTLLGPGSVGVPDGGLTVALLGAALGVLALARRFLRR
;
A
#
# COMPACT_ATOMS: atom_id res chain seq x y z
N MET A 1 49.56 1.62 -27.13
CA MET A 1 49.21 2.64 -26.12
C MET A 1 47.86 2.28 -25.52
N GLN A 2 47.86 1.81 -24.28
CA GLN A 2 46.66 1.42 -23.54
C GLN A 2 46.15 2.67 -22.80
N MET A 3 45.02 3.23 -23.23
CA MET A 3 44.41 4.39 -22.57
C MET A 3 43.78 3.94 -21.25
N ASN A 4 44.43 4.28 -20.13
CA ASN A 4 43.81 4.16 -18.82
C ASN A 4 42.70 5.22 -18.68
N PRO A 5 41.44 4.84 -18.42
CA PRO A 5 40.37 5.81 -18.21
C PRO A 5 40.64 6.59 -16.92
N GLY A 6 40.74 7.91 -17.05
CA GLY A 6 41.04 8.82 -15.94
C GLY A 6 39.99 8.78 -14.81
N PRO A 7 40.31 9.34 -13.63
CA PRO A 7 39.52 9.18 -12.40
C PRO A 7 38.06 9.65 -12.53
N ARG A 8 37.80 10.57 -13.47
CA ARG A 8 36.49 11.17 -13.73
C ARG A 8 35.45 10.17 -14.25
N HIS A 9 35.87 9.13 -14.98
CA HIS A 9 34.95 8.11 -15.49
C HIS A 9 34.46 7.14 -14.41
N LYS A 10 35.28 6.89 -13.37
CA LYS A 10 34.93 5.99 -12.26
C LYS A 10 33.82 6.56 -11.38
N PHE A 11 33.83 7.89 -11.12
CA PHE A 11 32.78 8.56 -10.36
C PHE A 11 31.45 8.67 -11.12
N LEU A 12 31.50 8.87 -12.44
CA LEU A 12 30.30 8.93 -13.29
C LEU A 12 29.57 7.57 -13.33
N LEU A 13 30.33 6.48 -13.45
CA LEU A 13 29.79 5.11 -13.43
C LEU A 13 29.17 4.75 -12.06
N LEU A 14 29.75 5.23 -10.97
CA LEU A 14 29.23 5.00 -9.61
C LEU A 14 27.88 5.73 -9.39
N GLY A 15 27.72 6.95 -9.92
CA GLY A 15 26.48 7.73 -9.82
C GLY A 15 25.32 7.15 -10.62
N ILE A 16 25.60 6.58 -11.81
CA ILE A 16 24.60 5.90 -12.65
C ILE A 16 24.13 4.60 -11.97
N ALA A 17 25.07 3.82 -11.40
CA ALA A 17 24.73 2.60 -10.66
C ALA A 17 23.87 2.90 -9.42
N PHE A 18 24.13 4.00 -8.71
CA PHE A 18 23.34 4.42 -7.56
C PHE A 18 21.92 4.88 -7.96
N CYS A 19 21.78 5.60 -9.09
CA CYS A 19 20.47 5.98 -9.62
C CYS A 19 19.64 4.76 -10.07
N MET A 20 20.27 3.75 -10.69
CA MET A 20 19.59 2.52 -11.11
C MET A 20 19.17 1.65 -9.91
N ALA A 21 19.97 1.62 -8.84
CA ALA A 21 19.60 0.92 -7.60
C ALA A 21 18.43 1.59 -6.86
N MET A 22 18.29 2.93 -6.96
CA MET A 22 17.15 3.67 -6.39
C MET A 22 15.85 3.53 -7.21
N LEU A 23 15.96 3.26 -8.51
CA LEU A 23 14.82 3.05 -9.42
C LEU A 23 14.28 1.62 -9.42
N ALA A 24 15.01 0.66 -8.84
CA ALA A 24 14.58 -0.72 -8.67
C ALA A 24 13.65 -0.88 -7.45
N SER A 25 12.60 -0.09 -7.34
CA SER A 25 11.47 -0.47 -6.48
C SER A 25 10.78 -1.66 -7.15
N GLY A 26 11.07 -2.87 -6.65
CA GLY A 26 10.57 -4.12 -7.21
C GLY A 26 9.05 -4.16 -7.27
N HIS A 27 8.53 -4.46 -8.47
CA HIS A 27 7.14 -4.79 -8.72
C HIS A 27 6.87 -6.19 -8.17
N GLU A 28 6.38 -6.30 -6.94
CA GLU A 28 6.07 -7.60 -6.34
C GLU A 28 4.63 -8.04 -6.70
N ALA A 29 4.47 -9.31 -7.04
CA ALA A 29 3.16 -9.92 -7.20
C ALA A 29 2.87 -10.78 -5.98
N ARG A 30 1.76 -10.53 -5.27
CA ARG A 30 1.41 -11.23 -4.04
C ARG A 30 -0.02 -11.74 -4.06
N ALA A 31 -0.20 -13.02 -3.74
CA ALA A 31 -1.53 -13.57 -3.48
C ALA A 31 -1.87 -13.42 -2.00
N LEU A 32 -3.05 -12.88 -1.70
CA LEU A 32 -3.61 -12.86 -0.35
C LEU A 32 -4.32 -14.19 -0.09
N SER A 33 -4.37 -14.59 1.18
CA SER A 33 -5.18 -15.71 1.66
C SER A 33 -5.91 -15.37 2.95
N ILE A 34 -6.98 -16.10 3.22
CA ILE A 34 -7.73 -16.00 4.48
C ILE A 34 -6.86 -16.62 5.58
N GLY A 35 -6.77 -15.94 6.73
CA GLY A 35 -5.87 -16.30 7.83
C GLY A 35 -4.39 -15.97 7.58
N ASP A 36 -4.06 -15.19 6.56
CA ASP A 36 -2.66 -14.80 6.33
C ASP A 36 -2.20 -13.67 7.26
N SER A 37 -0.89 -13.44 7.28
CA SER A 37 -0.28 -12.38 8.10
C SER A 37 -0.77 -10.95 7.79
N GLN A 38 -1.47 -10.73 6.67
CA GLN A 38 -2.05 -9.45 6.29
C GLN A 38 -3.52 -9.34 6.70
N GLU A 39 -4.16 -10.42 7.12
CA GLU A 39 -5.56 -10.40 7.55
C GLU A 39 -5.71 -9.55 8.81
N LEU A 40 -6.55 -8.52 8.71
CA LEU A 40 -6.92 -7.65 9.81
C LEU A 40 -8.09 -8.26 10.58
N GLY A 41 -9.04 -8.88 9.87
CA GLY A 41 -10.17 -9.55 10.49
C GLY A 41 -11.34 -9.73 9.55
N PHE A 42 -12.43 -10.18 10.13
CA PHE A 42 -13.60 -10.68 9.42
C PHE A 42 -14.88 -10.05 9.97
N LEU A 43 -15.89 -9.90 9.09
CA LEU A 43 -17.21 -9.37 9.43
C LEU A 43 -18.32 -10.28 8.90
N TRP A 44 -19.29 -10.59 9.76
CA TRP A 44 -20.53 -11.31 9.41
C TRP A 44 -21.78 -10.49 9.79
N PRO A 45 -22.79 -10.34 8.91
CA PRO A 45 -22.86 -10.88 7.55
C PRO A 45 -22.06 -10.07 6.53
N GLY A 46 -21.46 -8.96 6.96
CA GLY A 46 -20.72 -8.01 6.15
C GLY A 46 -21.63 -7.16 5.24
N VAL A 47 -21.10 -6.01 4.80
CA VAL A 47 -21.79 -5.15 3.83
C VAL A 47 -21.83 -5.85 2.47
N GLN A 48 -23.03 -6.27 2.05
CA GLN A 48 -23.25 -6.86 0.72
C GLN A 48 -23.42 -5.79 -0.39
N GLY A 49 -23.73 -4.54 0.00
CA GLY A 49 -23.88 -3.41 -0.90
C GLY A 49 -22.55 -2.94 -1.49
N LYS A 50 -22.42 -2.96 -2.82
CA LYS A 50 -21.18 -2.52 -3.50
C LYS A 50 -20.87 -1.04 -3.27
N THR A 51 -21.89 -0.20 -3.11
CA THR A 51 -21.79 1.27 -3.05
C THR A 51 -21.89 1.86 -1.64
N ASP A 52 -22.06 1.03 -0.60
CA ASP A 52 -22.23 1.47 0.80
C ASP A 52 -20.87 1.84 1.45
N ASN A 53 -20.14 2.75 0.82
CA ASN A 53 -18.76 3.10 1.18
C ASN A 53 -18.63 3.62 2.62
N GLN A 54 -19.58 4.44 3.09
CA GLN A 54 -19.54 4.97 4.45
C GLN A 54 -19.69 3.86 5.51
N LYS A 55 -20.53 2.84 5.26
CA LYS A 55 -20.65 1.69 6.18
C LYS A 55 -19.35 0.90 6.21
N LYS A 56 -18.75 0.64 5.05
CA LYS A 56 -17.43 -0.04 4.95
C LYS A 56 -16.35 0.71 5.72
N VAL A 57 -16.32 2.05 5.62
CA VAL A 57 -15.42 2.91 6.40
C VAL A 57 -15.67 2.75 7.91
N ASN A 58 -16.92 2.88 8.36
CA ASN A 58 -17.27 2.75 9.77
C ASN A 58 -16.87 1.37 10.33
N TYR A 59 -17.05 0.33 9.53
CA TYR A 59 -16.74 -1.05 9.91
C TYR A 59 -15.24 -1.30 10.03
N VAL A 60 -14.46 -0.82 9.06
CA VAL A 60 -12.99 -0.89 9.16
C VAL A 60 -12.49 -0.09 10.36
N ASN A 61 -13.05 1.10 10.60
CA ASN A 61 -12.69 1.94 11.75
C ASN A 61 -13.06 1.29 13.09
N HIS A 62 -14.16 0.55 13.16
CA HIS A 62 -14.49 -0.27 14.34
C HIS A 62 -13.46 -1.38 14.52
N LEU A 63 -13.18 -2.15 13.46
CA LEU A 63 -12.27 -3.29 13.49
C LEU A 63 -10.84 -2.89 13.92
N ILE A 64 -10.30 -1.77 13.46
CA ILE A 64 -8.97 -1.30 13.87
C ILE A 64 -8.91 -0.84 15.34
N GLY A 65 -10.04 -0.47 15.93
CA GLY A 65 -10.15 -0.08 17.34
C GLY A 65 -10.26 -1.28 18.29
N MET A 66 -10.50 -2.49 17.77
CA MET A 66 -10.64 -3.69 18.58
C MET A 66 -9.30 -4.22 19.09
N ALA A 67 -9.32 -4.81 20.28
CA ALA A 67 -8.20 -5.58 20.80
C ALA A 67 -7.96 -6.84 19.96
N LEU A 68 -6.70 -7.28 19.88
CA LEU A 68 -6.31 -8.45 19.08
C LEU A 68 -7.03 -9.72 19.56
N GLY A 69 -7.48 -10.55 18.62
CA GLY A 69 -8.13 -11.84 18.92
C GLY A 69 -9.54 -11.75 19.49
N THR A 70 -10.12 -10.55 19.58
CA THR A 70 -11.45 -10.36 20.17
C THR A 70 -12.55 -10.50 19.14
N ILE A 71 -13.73 -10.83 19.65
CA ILE A 71 -15.00 -10.81 18.92
C ILE A 71 -15.87 -9.73 19.55
N ASP A 72 -16.53 -8.92 18.72
CA ASP A 72 -17.45 -7.88 19.17
C ASP A 72 -18.68 -7.83 18.26
N VAL A 73 -19.81 -7.34 18.80
CA VAL A 73 -21.05 -7.18 18.06
C VAL A 73 -21.45 -5.72 18.06
N ALA A 74 -21.38 -5.07 16.89
CA ALA A 74 -21.69 -3.66 16.73
C ALA A 74 -22.31 -3.39 15.35
N ASN A 75 -23.07 -2.31 15.20
CA ASN A 75 -23.62 -1.90 13.89
C ASN A 75 -24.41 -3.00 13.14
N GLY A 76 -24.95 -4.00 13.84
CA GLY A 76 -25.64 -5.15 13.24
C GLY A 76 -24.73 -6.25 12.68
N GLU A 77 -23.43 -6.20 12.98
CA GLU A 77 -22.41 -7.12 12.48
C GLU A 77 -21.66 -7.77 13.64
N VAL A 78 -21.15 -8.98 13.40
CA VAL A 78 -20.17 -9.66 14.25
C VAL A 78 -18.79 -9.41 13.66
N TYR A 79 -17.92 -8.76 14.44
CA TYR A 79 -16.53 -8.49 14.09
C TYR A 79 -15.63 -9.52 14.75
N THR A 80 -14.69 -10.06 13.98
CA THR A 80 -13.62 -10.91 14.49
C THR A 80 -12.29 -10.25 14.18
N ARG A 81 -11.56 -9.81 15.20
CA ARG A 81 -10.23 -9.20 15.04
C ARG A 81 -9.16 -10.28 15.01
N SER A 82 -8.31 -10.27 14.00
CA SER A 82 -7.18 -11.22 13.92
C SER A 82 -6.18 -11.03 15.07
N ASN A 83 -5.36 -12.05 15.32
CA ASN A 83 -4.25 -12.00 16.28
C ASN A 83 -3.00 -11.29 15.73
N HIS A 84 -3.09 -10.65 14.57
CA HIS A 84 -1.96 -9.98 13.94
C HIS A 84 -1.84 -8.52 14.42
N GLY A 85 -0.70 -8.22 15.03
CA GLY A 85 -0.31 -6.88 15.43
C GLY A 85 0.26 -6.08 14.26
N PHE A 86 -0.35 -4.93 13.98
CA PHE A 86 0.13 -3.96 12.99
C PHE A 86 0.67 -2.72 13.71
N GLN A 87 1.80 -2.18 13.23
CA GLN A 87 2.49 -1.07 13.91
C GLN A 87 1.68 0.23 13.96
N SER A 88 0.90 0.51 12.90
CA SER A 88 0.04 1.68 12.83
C SER A 88 -1.17 1.36 11.97
N LEU A 89 -2.35 1.69 12.48
CA LEU A 89 -3.63 1.49 11.82
C LEU A 89 -4.34 2.85 11.71
N PRO A 90 -4.03 3.66 10.68
CA PRO A 90 -4.68 4.96 10.49
C PRO A 90 -6.18 4.80 10.19
N ALA A 91 -6.99 5.78 10.58
CA ALA A 91 -8.41 5.76 10.27
C ALA A 91 -8.66 5.69 8.76
N ALA A 92 -9.56 4.79 8.36
CA ALA A 92 -10.09 4.71 7.00
C ALA A 92 -11.01 5.90 6.73
N VAL A 93 -10.81 6.58 5.60
CA VAL A 93 -11.62 7.73 5.18
C VAL A 93 -11.93 7.63 3.69
N ARG A 94 -10.92 7.35 2.87
CA ARG A 94 -11.05 7.27 1.42
C ARG A 94 -11.52 5.88 1.01
N THR A 95 -12.22 5.79 -0.12
CA THR A 95 -12.70 4.52 -0.66
C THR A 95 -12.51 4.47 -2.18
N LEU A 96 -12.01 3.35 -2.68
CA LEU A 96 -12.00 3.02 -4.10
C LEU A 96 -12.59 1.62 -4.31
N ASN A 97 -13.69 1.55 -5.03
CA ASN A 97 -14.37 0.29 -5.33
C ASN A 97 -13.79 -0.36 -6.58
N GLY A 98 -13.81 -1.68 -6.61
CA GLY A 98 -13.49 -2.44 -7.80
C GLY A 98 -14.13 -3.82 -7.81
N GLY A 99 -13.88 -4.51 -8.92
CA GLY A 99 -14.33 -5.87 -9.17
C GLY A 99 -13.17 -6.75 -9.60
N GLY A 100 -13.48 -8.02 -9.91
CA GLY A 100 -12.44 -9.00 -10.23
C GLY A 100 -11.58 -9.31 -9.00
N ARG A 101 -10.38 -9.82 -9.25
CA ARG A 101 -9.49 -10.38 -8.20
C ARG A 101 -8.10 -9.80 -8.18
N VAL A 102 -7.70 -9.11 -9.24
CA VAL A 102 -6.34 -8.57 -9.39
C VAL A 102 -6.43 -7.08 -9.15
N ILE A 103 -5.66 -6.60 -8.17
CA ILE A 103 -5.58 -5.18 -7.83
C ILE A 103 -4.15 -4.75 -8.06
N ASP A 104 -4.00 -3.68 -8.82
CA ASP A 104 -2.72 -3.02 -9.00
C ASP A 104 -2.57 -1.86 -7.99
N LEU A 105 -1.61 -1.96 -7.07
CA LEU A 105 -1.27 -0.92 -6.10
C LEU A 105 -0.27 0.12 -6.67
N HIS A 106 0.26 -0.04 -7.91
CA HIS A 106 1.33 0.77 -8.53
C HIS A 106 1.10 2.27 -8.59
N ARG A 107 -0.15 2.74 -8.55
CA ARG A 107 -0.47 4.18 -8.55
C ARG A 107 -0.72 4.76 -7.17
N THR A 108 -0.64 3.92 -6.13
CA THR A 108 -1.31 4.15 -4.86
C THR A 108 -0.53 3.65 -3.65
N ALA A 109 0.73 3.25 -3.79
CA ALA A 109 1.57 2.95 -2.63
C ALA A 109 1.53 4.16 -1.68
N SER A 110 1.10 3.95 -0.42
CA SER A 110 0.71 4.94 0.61
C SER A 110 -0.73 5.53 0.58
N LEU A 111 -1.49 5.37 -0.49
CA LEU A 111 -2.86 5.91 -0.60
C LEU A 111 -3.93 5.03 0.04
N TYR A 112 -3.69 3.72 0.07
CA TYR A 112 -4.61 2.73 0.64
C TYR A 112 -3.90 1.85 1.65
N THR A 113 -4.57 1.61 2.76
CA THR A 113 -4.06 0.87 3.92
C THR A 113 -4.84 -0.42 4.14
N TYR A 114 -6.09 -0.47 3.69
CA TYR A 114 -6.98 -1.59 3.89
C TYR A 114 -7.59 -2.06 2.58
N LEU A 115 -7.79 -3.36 2.49
CA LEU A 115 -8.59 -4.01 1.47
C LEU A 115 -9.79 -4.66 2.14
N PHE A 116 -10.99 -4.30 1.72
CA PHE A 116 -12.26 -4.85 2.19
C PHE A 116 -12.87 -5.66 1.05
N ALA A 117 -12.98 -6.99 1.19
CA ALA A 117 -13.52 -7.86 0.14
C ALA A 117 -14.74 -8.64 0.61
N THR A 118 -15.81 -8.58 -0.20
CA THR A 118 -17.13 -9.12 0.18
C THR A 118 -17.43 -10.41 -0.58
N TYR A 119 -17.84 -11.44 0.14
CA TYR A 119 -18.17 -12.76 -0.38
C TYR A 119 -19.65 -13.06 -0.15
N LYS A 120 -20.37 -13.48 -1.21
CA LYS A 120 -21.82 -13.66 -1.17
C LYS A 120 -22.23 -14.75 -0.18
N GLY A 121 -22.87 -14.38 0.92
CA GLY A 121 -23.38 -15.33 1.93
C GLY A 121 -22.33 -15.85 2.92
N TYR A 122 -21.09 -15.36 2.83
CA TYR A 122 -20.03 -15.69 3.79
C TYR A 122 -19.80 -14.52 4.76
N GLY A 123 -19.57 -13.33 4.22
CA GLY A 123 -19.14 -12.20 5.01
C GLY A 123 -18.20 -11.28 4.24
N THR A 124 -17.42 -10.52 4.98
CA THR A 124 -16.34 -9.68 4.45
C THR A 124 -15.03 -10.01 5.13
N GLU A 125 -13.99 -10.18 4.34
CA GLU A 125 -12.60 -10.22 4.81
C GLU A 125 -11.93 -8.86 4.65
N VAL A 126 -11.14 -8.48 5.65
CA VAL A 126 -10.37 -7.24 5.65
C VAL A 126 -8.89 -7.55 5.80
N TRP A 127 -8.08 -7.07 4.87
CA TRP A 127 -6.62 -7.15 4.94
C TRP A 127 -6.00 -5.77 5.13
N TYR A 128 -4.89 -5.74 5.85
CA TYR A 128 -3.96 -4.62 5.88
C TYR A 128 -3.02 -4.73 4.68
N VAL A 129 -3.12 -3.76 3.77
CA VAL A 129 -2.30 -3.69 2.53
C VAL A 129 -1.35 -2.50 2.53
N GLY A 130 -1.29 -1.71 3.61
CA GLY A 130 -0.49 -0.47 3.67
C GLY A 130 1.03 -0.65 3.58
N LYS A 131 1.54 -1.88 3.71
CA LYS A 131 2.95 -2.24 3.50
C LYS A 131 3.19 -2.98 2.18
N LEU A 132 2.14 -3.25 1.42
CA LEU A 132 2.23 -3.93 0.14
C LEU A 132 2.40 -2.89 -0.97
N ASN A 133 3.21 -3.25 -1.95
CA ASN A 133 3.30 -2.59 -3.23
C ASN A 133 3.01 -3.64 -4.31
N GLY A 134 2.92 -3.19 -5.56
CA GLY A 134 2.81 -4.13 -6.65
C GLY A 134 1.40 -4.62 -6.95
N ILE A 135 1.29 -5.82 -7.51
CA ILE A 135 0.02 -6.45 -7.84
C ILE A 135 -0.37 -7.38 -6.70
N ILE A 136 -1.59 -7.22 -6.17
CA ILE A 136 -2.18 -8.17 -5.22
C ILE A 136 -3.33 -8.95 -5.84
N MET A 137 -3.45 -10.23 -5.47
CA MET A 137 -4.54 -11.09 -5.91
C MET A 137 -5.39 -11.55 -4.73
N ILE A 138 -6.69 -11.27 -4.80
CA ILE A 138 -7.69 -11.63 -3.78
C ILE A 138 -8.14 -13.08 -3.99
N PRO A 139 -8.37 -13.86 -2.89
CA PRO A 139 -9.00 -15.16 -2.98
C PRO A 139 -10.35 -15.08 -3.69
N PHE A 140 -10.57 -15.92 -4.70
CA PHE A 140 -11.87 -15.95 -5.39
C PHE A 140 -12.98 -16.51 -4.50
N ARG A 141 -12.61 -17.43 -3.61
CA ARG A 141 -13.52 -18.16 -2.75
C ARG A 141 -13.11 -18.06 -1.30
N ALA A 142 -14.11 -17.91 -0.44
CA ALA A 142 -14.01 -18.00 1.01
C ALA A 142 -15.05 -19.02 1.48
N ALA A 143 -14.62 -20.13 2.08
CA ALA A 143 -15.50 -21.22 2.51
C ALA A 143 -16.54 -21.68 1.45
N GLY A 144 -16.19 -21.66 0.17
CA GLY A 144 -17.09 -22.02 -0.95
C GLY A 144 -17.92 -20.87 -1.53
N HIS A 145 -17.91 -19.69 -0.91
CA HIS A 145 -18.63 -18.51 -1.36
C HIS A 145 -17.79 -17.63 -2.28
N TYR A 146 -18.41 -17.05 -3.30
CA TYR A 146 -17.72 -16.27 -4.33
C TYR A 146 -17.53 -14.80 -3.94
N LEU A 147 -16.37 -14.27 -4.31
CA LEU A 147 -16.07 -12.84 -4.26
C LEU A 147 -17.06 -12.07 -5.14
N THR A 148 -17.67 -11.04 -4.57
CA THR A 148 -18.66 -10.18 -5.27
C THR A 148 -18.11 -8.81 -5.64
N GLY A 149 -17.12 -8.33 -4.88
CA GLY A 149 -16.49 -7.03 -5.07
C GLY A 149 -15.52 -6.73 -3.93
N TRP A 150 -14.76 -5.66 -4.13
CA TRP A 150 -13.81 -5.18 -3.14
C TRP A 150 -13.79 -3.66 -3.08
N THR A 151 -13.31 -3.14 -1.97
CA THR A 151 -13.09 -1.72 -1.71
C THR A 151 -11.73 -1.54 -1.07
N LEU A 152 -10.89 -0.69 -1.65
CA LEU A 152 -9.67 -0.21 -1.01
C LEU A 152 -10.01 0.99 -0.14
N LEU A 153 -9.46 1.02 1.08
CA LEU A 153 -9.63 2.13 2.01
C LEU A 153 -8.28 2.68 2.46
N GLY A 154 -8.22 3.98 2.66
CA GLY A 154 -7.00 4.67 3.06
C GLY A 154 -7.24 5.93 3.89
N PRO A 155 -6.16 6.54 4.40
CA PRO A 155 -6.24 7.72 5.25
C PRO A 155 -6.77 8.95 4.51
N GLY A 156 -7.34 9.90 5.27
CA GLY A 156 -7.93 11.13 4.72
C GLY A 156 -6.93 12.10 4.10
N SER A 157 -5.66 12.06 4.51
CA SER A 157 -4.57 12.87 3.96
C SER A 157 -3.58 11.99 3.22
N VAL A 158 -3.39 12.27 1.92
CA VAL A 158 -2.20 11.84 1.19
C VAL A 158 -1.05 12.67 1.77
N GLY A 159 0.00 12.04 2.29
CA GLY A 159 1.23 12.76 2.58
C GLY A 159 1.65 13.48 1.29
N VAL A 160 1.46 14.79 1.24
CA VAL A 160 2.08 15.63 0.21
C VAL A 160 3.57 15.35 0.34
N PRO A 161 4.31 15.03 -0.74
CA PRO A 161 5.74 14.79 -0.67
C PRO A 161 6.38 15.92 0.12
N ASP A 162 6.98 15.58 1.26
CA ASP A 162 7.51 16.54 2.20
C ASP A 162 8.36 17.55 1.43
N GLY A 163 8.04 18.85 1.53
CA GLY A 163 8.78 19.90 0.82
C GLY A 163 10.31 19.83 1.07
N GLY A 164 10.73 19.14 2.13
CA GLY A 164 12.13 18.82 2.41
C GLY A 164 12.81 17.93 1.36
N LEU A 165 12.13 16.93 0.79
CA LEU A 165 12.72 16.06 -0.25
C LEU A 165 12.89 16.80 -1.57
N THR A 166 11.92 17.64 -1.94
CA THR A 166 12.02 18.48 -3.15
C THR A 166 13.10 19.54 -3.00
N VAL A 167 13.22 20.19 -1.83
CA VAL A 167 14.30 21.15 -1.55
C VAL A 167 15.66 20.44 -1.50
N ALA A 168 15.75 19.24 -0.94
CA ALA A 168 17.00 18.47 -0.91
C ALA A 168 17.45 18.06 -2.32
N LEU A 169 16.54 17.57 -3.17
CA LEU A 169 16.83 17.24 -4.56
C LEU A 169 17.20 18.47 -5.39
N LEU A 170 16.50 19.59 -5.21
CA LEU A 170 16.83 20.85 -5.86
C LEU A 170 18.20 21.38 -5.42
N GLY A 171 18.50 21.30 -4.12
CA GLY A 171 19.79 21.67 -3.54
C GLY A 171 20.93 20.80 -4.07
N ALA A 172 20.71 19.49 -4.17
CA ALA A 172 21.67 18.57 -4.75
C ALA A 172 21.91 18.86 -6.24
N ALA A 173 20.86 19.10 -7.02
CA ALA A 173 20.95 19.43 -8.44
C ALA A 173 21.72 20.74 -8.69
N LEU A 174 21.44 21.77 -7.89
CA LEU A 174 22.15 23.06 -7.95
C LEU A 174 23.61 22.93 -7.49
N GLY A 175 23.89 22.12 -6.47
CA GLY A 175 25.24 21.82 -6.02
C GLY A 175 26.09 21.12 -7.09
N VAL A 176 25.50 20.12 -7.78
CA VAL A 176 26.15 19.45 -8.92
C VAL A 176 26.37 20.42 -10.08
N LEU A 177 25.40 21.31 -10.38
CA LEU A 177 25.53 22.32 -11.43
C LEU A 177 26.64 23.33 -11.14
N ALA A 178 26.78 23.76 -9.89
CA ALA A 178 27.84 24.66 -9.45
C ALA A 178 29.24 24.02 -9.58
N LEU A 179 29.36 22.74 -9.21
CA LEU A 179 30.59 21.97 -9.41
C LEU A 179 30.91 21.79 -10.91
N ALA A 180 29.92 21.46 -11.73
CA ALA A 180 30.09 21.32 -13.18
C ALA A 180 30.60 22.61 -13.84
N ARG A 181 30.07 23.78 -13.45
CA ARG A 181 30.57 25.10 -13.92
C ARG A 181 32.05 25.32 -13.60
N ARG A 182 32.51 24.86 -12.44
CA ARG A 182 33.91 25.01 -12.02
C ARG A 182 34.86 24.15 -12.86
N PHE A 183 34.41 23.01 -13.36
CA PHE A 183 35.20 22.13 -14.22
C PHE A 183 35.16 22.51 -15.71
N LEU A 184 34.11 23.20 -16.17
CA LEU A 184 33.97 23.68 -17.56
C LEU A 184 34.66 25.03 -17.83
N ARG A 185 35.04 25.79 -16.80
CA ARG A 185 35.77 27.06 -16.91
C ARG A 185 37.28 26.94 -16.64
N ARG A 186 37.83 25.72 -16.66
CA ARG A 186 39.27 25.43 -16.68
C ARG A 186 39.58 24.67 -17.96
#